data_AF-A0A7V9L0T0-F1
#
_entry.id   AF-A0A7V9L0T0-F1
#
_cell.length_a   1.000
_cell.length_b   1.000
_cell.length_c   1.000
_cell.angle_alpha   90.00
_cell.angle_beta   90.00
_cell.angle_gamma   90.00
#
_symmetry.space_group_name_H-M   'P 1'
#
loop_
_entity.id
_entity.type
_entity.pdbx_description
1 polymer ?
#
loop_
_entity_poly.entity_id
_entity_poly.type
_entity_poly.pdbx_seq_one_letter_code
_entity_poly.pdbx_strand_id
1 'polypeptide(L)'
;MAQDSRFPRLVSLACHDLRTPLATVHGFARTLARTELADPAPRYVEIIEAASQQLAELLDELGLVARIEAGRYQPTLVEVDSLELARLAAHDLEEGTVAVSGVGASIRVEPEATQRAIRQLARAARRHAGLESVELEVSGPTLTISPVTDASAPVVTGEEFRELGAAAAVELVRSLGGSIDVEGDRLRIRLPASG
;
A
#
# COMPACT_ATOMS: atom_id res chain seq x y z
N MET A 1 -24.35 22.10 -2.05
CA MET A 1 -24.01 20.70 -1.73
C MET A 1 -22.59 20.70 -1.23
N ALA A 2 -22.37 20.54 0.08
CA ALA A 2 -21.02 20.45 0.62
C ALA A 2 -20.36 19.24 -0.04
N GLN A 3 -19.36 19.48 -0.88
CA GLN A 3 -18.49 18.45 -1.40
C GLN A 3 -17.84 17.84 -0.15
N ASP A 4 -18.27 16.63 0.22
CA ASP A 4 -17.69 15.89 1.33
C ASP A 4 -16.29 15.49 0.90
N SER A 5 -15.37 16.45 0.94
CA SER A 5 -14.10 16.36 0.23
C SER A 5 -13.22 15.41 1.03
N ARG A 6 -13.23 14.16 0.58
CA ARG A 6 -12.33 13.09 1.03
C ARG A 6 -10.86 13.49 0.93
N PHE A 7 -10.54 14.34 -0.06
CA PHE A 7 -9.19 14.84 -0.31
C PHE A 7 -8.53 15.54 0.91
N PRO A 8 -9.12 16.55 1.57
CA PRO A 8 -8.61 17.08 2.84
C PRO A 8 -8.35 16.04 3.94
N ARG A 9 -9.18 15.00 4.06
CA ARG A 9 -8.94 13.91 5.02
C ARG A 9 -7.70 13.10 4.64
N LEU A 10 -7.50 12.82 3.36
CA LEU A 10 -6.30 12.14 2.83
C LEU A 10 -5.03 12.99 3.02
N VAL A 11 -5.12 14.30 2.80
CA VAL A 11 -4.00 15.23 3.08
C VAL A 11 -3.65 15.22 4.57
N SER A 12 -4.65 15.28 5.45
CA SER A 12 -4.43 15.22 6.90
C SER A 12 -3.80 13.88 7.33
N LEU A 13 -4.23 12.77 6.74
CA LEU A 13 -3.67 11.44 6.97
C LEU A 13 -2.22 11.35 6.47
N ALA A 14 -1.94 11.85 5.28
CA ALA A 14 -0.59 11.90 4.74
C ALA A 14 0.34 12.72 5.66
N CYS A 15 -0.10 13.88 6.14
CA CYS A 15 0.67 14.65 7.11
C CYS A 15 0.92 13.89 8.41
N HIS A 16 -0.02 13.08 8.89
CA HIS A 16 0.18 12.24 10.06
C HIS A 16 1.23 11.14 9.79
N ASP A 17 1.06 10.40 8.70
CA ASP A 17 1.92 9.26 8.37
C ASP A 17 3.35 9.70 8.06
N LEU A 18 3.53 10.88 7.44
CA LEU A 18 4.85 11.48 7.17
C LEU A 18 5.60 11.94 8.43
N ARG A 19 4.91 12.30 9.52
CA ARG A 19 5.58 12.79 10.75
C ARG A 19 6.47 11.74 11.39
N THR A 20 6.05 10.47 11.37
CA THR A 20 6.78 9.37 12.01
C THR A 20 8.16 9.14 11.37
N PRO A 21 8.28 8.86 10.06
CA PRO A 21 9.59 8.67 9.44
C PRO A 21 10.43 9.96 9.44
N LEU A 22 9.80 11.14 9.35
CA LEU A 22 10.53 12.41 9.51
C LEU A 22 11.17 12.56 10.90
N ALA A 23 10.45 12.19 11.96
CA ALA A 23 10.98 12.19 13.33
C ALA A 23 12.15 11.20 13.47
N THR A 24 12.05 10.03 12.84
CA THR A 24 13.13 9.03 12.77
C THR A 24 14.39 9.61 12.09
N VAL A 25 14.26 10.15 10.87
CA VAL A 25 15.38 10.80 10.15
C VAL A 25 16.02 11.88 11.02
N HIS A 26 15.21 12.78 11.59
CA HIS A 26 15.70 13.87 12.42
C HIS A 26 16.45 13.38 13.68
N GLY A 27 15.89 12.40 14.38
CA GLY A 27 16.48 11.84 15.60
C GLY A 27 17.83 11.18 15.36
N PHE A 28 17.93 10.33 14.34
CA PHE A 28 19.17 9.62 14.02
C PHE A 28 20.23 10.52 13.40
N ALA A 29 19.84 11.45 12.53
CA ALA A 29 20.78 12.44 11.98
C ALA A 29 21.38 13.32 13.09
N ARG A 30 20.58 13.73 14.08
CA ARG A 30 21.04 14.50 15.25
C ARG A 30 21.98 13.70 16.14
N THR A 31 21.77 12.39 16.29
CA THR A 31 22.67 11.50 17.04
C THR A 31 24.02 11.38 16.33
N LEU A 32 24.02 11.14 15.02
CA LEU A 32 25.24 11.12 14.19
C LEU A 32 26.03 12.43 14.29
N ALA A 33 25.36 13.59 14.21
CA ALA A 33 26.00 14.89 14.28
C ALA A 33 26.68 15.23 15.63
N ARG A 34 26.36 14.48 16.70
CA ARG A 34 26.87 14.71 18.06
C ARG A 34 27.93 13.70 18.50
N THR A 35 28.25 12.73 17.65
CA THR A 35 29.16 11.63 17.99
C THR A 35 30.52 11.88 17.30
N GLU A 36 31.62 11.82 18.05
CA GLU A 36 32.94 11.67 17.44
C GLU A 36 32.98 10.26 16.84
N LEU A 37 32.93 10.17 15.51
CA LEU A 37 32.60 8.93 14.79
C LEU A 37 33.62 7.82 15.04
N ALA A 38 33.36 7.00 16.06
CA ALA A 38 33.70 5.59 16.12
C ALA A 38 32.39 4.79 16.21
N ASP A 39 32.38 3.64 15.53
CA ASP A 39 31.24 2.75 15.20
C ASP A 39 30.10 2.75 16.24
N PRO A 40 28.92 3.32 15.89
CA PRO A 40 27.96 2.60 15.04
C PRO A 40 27.30 3.49 13.96
N ALA A 41 28.10 4.30 13.24
CA ALA A 41 27.59 5.19 12.19
C ALA A 41 26.81 4.49 11.06
N PRO A 42 27.20 3.29 10.57
CA PRO A 42 26.49 2.59 9.50
C PRO A 42 25.04 2.27 9.85
N ARG A 43 24.77 1.82 11.08
CA ARG A 43 23.43 1.46 11.52
C ARG A 43 22.47 2.64 11.53
N TYR A 44 22.93 3.81 11.95
CA TYR A 44 22.10 5.02 11.93
C TYR A 44 21.82 5.51 10.51
N VAL A 45 22.79 5.37 9.60
CA VAL A 45 22.59 5.68 8.18
C VAL A 45 21.55 4.75 7.56
N GLU A 46 21.61 3.44 7.82
CA GLU A 46 20.58 2.48 7.37
C GLU A 46 19.17 2.86 7.84
N ILE A 47 19.03 3.29 9.10
CA ILE A 47 17.71 3.69 9.64
C ILE A 47 17.22 4.99 8.99
N ILE A 48 18.11 5.96 8.75
CA ILE A 48 17.78 7.20 8.04
C ILE A 48 17.36 6.91 6.61
N GLU A 49 18.08 6.01 5.92
CA GLU A 49 17.77 5.59 4.56
C GLU A 49 16.39 4.92 4.48
N ALA A 50 16.12 3.95 5.36
CA ALA A 50 14.82 3.29 5.43
C ALA A 50 13.67 4.28 5.71
N ALA A 51 13.87 5.23 6.62
CA ALA A 51 12.86 6.26 6.91
C ALA A 51 12.68 7.25 5.74
N SER A 52 13.75 7.57 5.01
CA SER A 52 13.67 8.40 3.80
C SER A 52 12.91 7.71 2.67
N GLN A 53 13.11 6.39 2.51
CA GLN A 53 12.35 5.58 1.57
C GLN A 53 10.85 5.55 1.93
N GLN A 54 10.52 5.39 3.21
CA GLN A 54 9.12 5.48 3.67
C GLN A 54 8.48 6.85 3.39
N LEU A 55 9.23 7.94 3.55
CA LEU A 55 8.75 9.29 3.19
C LEU A 55 8.44 9.39 1.70
N ALA A 56 9.32 8.87 0.84
CA ALA A 56 9.13 8.87 -0.61
C ALA A 56 7.87 8.08 -1.00
N GLU A 57 7.68 6.89 -0.43
CA GLU A 57 6.48 6.07 -0.68
C GLU A 57 5.17 6.80 -0.32
N LEU A 58 5.12 7.43 0.85
CA LEU A 58 3.95 8.21 1.30
C LEU A 58 3.69 9.42 0.38
N LEU A 59 4.74 10.08 -0.11
CA LEU A 59 4.61 11.17 -1.08
C LEU A 59 4.06 10.67 -2.41
N ASP A 60 4.53 9.52 -2.89
CA ASP A 60 4.05 8.93 -4.14
C ASP A 60 2.58 8.46 -4.02
N GLU A 61 2.16 7.97 -2.86
CA GLU A 61 0.77 7.63 -2.56
C GLU A 61 -0.13 8.87 -2.55
N LEU A 62 0.30 9.94 -1.88
CA LEU A 62 -0.42 11.21 -1.89
C LEU A 62 -0.50 11.79 -3.31
N GLY A 63 0.60 11.72 -4.07
CA GLY A 63 0.66 12.18 -5.45
C GLY A 63 -0.28 11.39 -6.37
N LEU A 64 -0.35 10.08 -6.20
CA LEU A 64 -1.31 9.23 -6.92
C LEU A 64 -2.75 9.64 -6.64
N VAL A 65 -3.13 9.72 -5.36
CA VAL A 65 -4.47 10.14 -4.92
C VAL A 65 -4.82 11.51 -5.50
N ALA A 66 -3.91 12.49 -5.41
CA ALA A 66 -4.13 13.83 -5.92
C ALA A 66 -4.36 13.86 -7.45
N ARG A 67 -3.68 13.00 -8.21
CA ARG A 67 -3.92 12.87 -9.66
C ARG A 67 -5.27 12.23 -9.95
N ILE A 68 -5.66 11.19 -9.20
CA ILE A 68 -6.95 10.50 -9.35
C ILE A 68 -8.11 11.47 -9.06
N GLU A 69 -8.08 12.13 -7.90
CA GLU A 69 -9.10 13.10 -7.48
C GLU A 69 -9.23 14.29 -8.44
N ALA A 70 -8.13 14.69 -9.07
CA ALA A 70 -8.14 15.75 -10.08
C ALA A 70 -8.58 15.28 -11.48
N GLY A 71 -8.91 13.99 -11.67
CA GLY A 71 -9.22 13.42 -12.98
C GLY A 71 -8.04 13.44 -13.96
N ARG A 72 -6.81 13.49 -13.44
CA ARG A 72 -5.56 13.60 -14.21
C ARG A 72 -4.72 12.33 -14.18
N TYR A 73 -5.22 11.26 -13.57
CA TYR A 73 -4.55 9.96 -13.57
C TYR A 73 -4.76 9.26 -14.92
N GLN A 74 -3.67 8.99 -15.63
CA GLN A 74 -3.66 8.35 -16.94
C GLN A 74 -2.70 7.15 -16.89
N PRO A 75 -3.19 5.97 -16.49
CA PRO A 75 -2.32 4.82 -16.28
C PRO A 75 -1.79 4.28 -17.60
N THR A 76 -0.53 3.85 -17.61
CA THR A 76 0.05 3.15 -18.77
C THR A 76 -0.24 1.65 -18.63
N LEU A 77 -1.33 1.21 -19.27
CA LEU A 77 -1.82 -0.15 -19.15
C LEU A 77 -1.01 -1.13 -19.99
N VAL A 78 -0.40 -2.10 -19.33
CA VAL A 78 0.36 -3.20 -19.92
C VAL A 78 -0.30 -4.53 -19.52
N GLU A 79 -0.19 -5.52 -20.40
CA GLU A 79 -0.65 -6.87 -20.12
C GLU A 79 0.34 -7.58 -19.19
N VAL A 80 -0.15 -8.09 -18.06
CA VAL A 80 0.64 -8.81 -17.05
C VAL A 80 -0.15 -9.99 -16.50
N ASP A 81 0.55 -10.99 -15.97
CA ASP A 81 -0.07 -12.09 -15.22
C ASP A 81 -0.37 -11.65 -13.78
N SER A 82 -1.61 -11.83 -13.34
CA SER A 82 -2.07 -11.41 -12.01
C SER A 82 -1.38 -12.17 -10.85
N LEU A 83 -0.95 -13.42 -11.07
CA LEU A 83 -0.24 -14.20 -10.06
C LEU A 83 1.23 -13.77 -9.95
N GLU A 84 1.87 -13.47 -11.07
CA GLU A 84 3.21 -12.85 -11.07
C GLU A 84 3.18 -11.50 -10.34
N LEU A 85 2.19 -10.65 -10.62
CA LEU A 85 2.03 -9.37 -9.95
C LEU A 85 1.82 -9.51 -8.43
N ALA A 86 1.02 -10.49 -8.01
CA ALA A 86 0.81 -10.81 -6.59
C ALA A 86 2.09 -11.28 -5.89
N ARG A 87 2.91 -12.10 -6.59
CA ARG A 87 4.21 -12.58 -6.07
C ARG A 87 5.20 -11.44 -5.90
N LEU A 88 5.28 -10.52 -6.86
CA LEU A 88 6.13 -9.33 -6.76
C LEU A 88 5.70 -8.44 -5.59
N ALA A 89 4.39 -8.23 -5.41
CA ALA A 89 3.86 -7.46 -4.29
C ALA A 89 4.19 -8.08 -2.93
N ALA A 90 4.15 -9.41 -2.82
CA ALA A 90 4.51 -10.13 -1.60
C ALA A 90 6.04 -10.15 -1.35
N HIS A 91 6.85 -10.16 -2.42
CA HIS A 91 8.31 -10.14 -2.31
C HIS A 91 8.85 -8.83 -1.71
N ASP A 92 8.17 -7.72 -1.96
CA ASP A 92 8.49 -6.41 -1.39
C ASP A 92 8.12 -6.27 0.11
N LEU A 93 7.47 -7.28 0.69
CA LEU A 93 7.14 -7.35 2.12
C LEU A 93 8.15 -8.20 2.87
N GLU A 94 8.11 -8.17 4.20
CA GLU A 94 8.99 -9.01 5.00
C GLU A 94 8.72 -10.50 4.72
N GLU A 95 9.79 -11.29 4.59
CA GLU A 95 9.70 -12.71 4.24
C GLU A 95 8.80 -13.48 5.23
N GLY A 96 7.91 -14.31 4.68
CA GLY A 96 6.97 -15.12 5.47
C GLY A 96 5.71 -14.38 5.93
N THR A 97 5.58 -13.08 5.65
CA THR A 97 4.39 -12.31 6.08
C THR A 97 3.21 -12.38 5.11
N VAL A 98 3.44 -12.80 3.85
CA VAL A 98 2.39 -13.03 2.86
C VAL A 98 2.66 -14.31 2.09
N ALA A 99 1.72 -15.25 2.15
CA ALA A 99 1.77 -16.50 1.38
C ALA A 99 0.92 -16.37 0.11
N VAL A 100 1.54 -16.48 -1.07
CA VAL A 100 0.84 -16.32 -2.36
C VAL A 100 0.49 -17.67 -2.97
N SER A 101 -0.76 -17.84 -3.41
CA SER A 101 -1.26 -19.08 -4.02
C SER A 101 -2.26 -18.81 -5.14
N GLY A 102 -2.73 -19.88 -5.80
CA GLY A 102 -3.79 -19.82 -6.80
C GLY A 102 -3.31 -19.80 -8.26
N VAL A 103 -4.18 -19.33 -9.16
CA VAL A 103 -4.00 -19.35 -10.61
C VAL A 103 -4.27 -17.96 -11.17
N GLY A 104 -3.27 -17.39 -11.84
CA GLY A 104 -3.35 -16.08 -12.47
C GLY A 104 -4.13 -16.07 -13.79
N ALA A 105 -4.37 -14.86 -14.30
CA ALA A 105 -4.81 -14.62 -15.66
C ALA A 105 -4.16 -13.34 -16.21
N SER A 106 -4.19 -13.21 -17.53
CA SER A 106 -3.82 -11.96 -18.20
C SER A 106 -4.78 -10.84 -17.83
N ILE A 107 -4.23 -9.74 -17.31
CA ILE A 107 -4.93 -8.50 -16.94
C ILE A 107 -4.21 -7.30 -17.55
N ARG A 108 -4.94 -6.20 -17.78
CA ARG A 108 -4.37 -4.93 -18.28
C ARG A 108 -4.37 -3.86 -17.20
N VAL A 109 -3.21 -3.62 -16.60
CA VAL A 109 -3.01 -2.68 -15.49
C VAL A 109 -1.70 -1.90 -15.63
N GLU A 110 -1.49 -0.89 -14.80
CA GLU A 110 -0.17 -0.28 -14.64
C GLU A 110 0.62 -1.09 -13.60
N PRO A 111 1.68 -1.83 -13.97
CA PRO A 111 2.26 -2.85 -13.10
C PRO A 111 2.77 -2.30 -11.76
N GLU A 112 3.57 -1.23 -11.79
CA GLU A 112 4.16 -0.65 -10.57
C GLU A 112 3.10 -0.13 -9.59
N ALA A 113 2.11 0.61 -10.10
CA ALA A 113 1.03 1.15 -9.30
C ALA A 113 0.18 0.01 -8.69
N THR A 114 -0.17 -1.00 -9.49
CA THR A 114 -1.02 -2.11 -9.04
C THR A 114 -0.28 -3.05 -8.08
N GLN A 115 1.00 -3.36 -8.32
CA GLN A 115 1.84 -4.10 -7.38
C GLN A 115 1.90 -3.40 -6.02
N ARG A 116 2.14 -2.09 -6.02
CA ARG A 116 2.14 -1.29 -4.79
C ARG A 116 0.78 -1.31 -4.09
N ALA A 117 -0.32 -1.21 -4.83
CA ALA A 117 -1.65 -1.28 -4.22
C ALA A 117 -1.92 -2.63 -3.53
N ILE A 118 -1.57 -3.74 -4.18
CA ILE A 118 -1.67 -5.08 -3.60
C ILE A 118 -0.82 -5.17 -2.32
N ARG A 119 0.42 -4.69 -2.39
CA ARG A 119 1.35 -4.66 -1.25
C ARG A 119 0.79 -3.87 -0.07
N GLN A 120 0.28 -2.66 -0.30
CA GLN A 120 -0.28 -1.83 0.77
C GLN A 120 -1.55 -2.44 1.37
N LEU A 121 -2.41 -3.07 0.58
CA LEU A 121 -3.59 -3.76 1.10
C LEU A 121 -3.21 -4.99 1.94
N ALA A 122 -2.25 -5.79 1.51
CA ALA A 122 -1.77 -6.94 2.28
C ALA A 122 -1.11 -6.51 3.60
N ARG A 123 -0.28 -5.47 3.55
CA ARG A 123 0.34 -4.87 4.74
C ARG A 123 -0.71 -4.34 5.72
N ALA A 124 -1.68 -3.57 5.23
CA ALA A 124 -2.73 -3.00 6.06
C ALA A 124 -3.63 -4.07 6.67
N ALA A 125 -4.01 -5.09 5.88
CA ALA A 125 -4.78 -6.24 6.35
C ALA A 125 -4.09 -6.90 7.56
N ARG A 126 -2.81 -7.23 7.41
CA ARG A 126 -1.98 -7.85 8.45
C ARG A 126 -1.83 -6.95 9.68
N ARG A 127 -1.38 -5.70 9.47
CA ARG A 127 -1.02 -4.75 10.52
C ARG A 127 -2.22 -4.36 11.39
N HIS A 128 -3.35 -4.05 10.76
CA HIS A 128 -4.56 -3.65 11.49
C HIS A 128 -5.29 -4.84 12.11
N ALA A 129 -5.09 -6.06 11.59
CA ALA A 129 -5.60 -7.26 12.22
C ALA A 129 -4.73 -7.76 13.39
N GLY A 130 -3.49 -7.25 13.53
CA GLY A 130 -2.54 -7.72 14.53
C GLY A 130 -2.03 -9.14 14.24
N LEU A 131 -1.92 -9.48 12.96
CA LEU A 131 -1.49 -10.80 12.49
C LEU A 131 -0.02 -10.79 12.09
N GLU A 132 0.63 -11.94 12.21
CA GLU A 132 2.00 -12.16 11.73
C GLU A 132 2.05 -12.38 10.21
N SER A 133 0.99 -12.96 9.65
CA SER A 133 0.90 -13.24 8.21
C SER A 133 -0.54 -13.25 7.69
N VAL A 134 -0.66 -13.11 6.37
CA VAL A 134 -1.90 -13.25 5.60
C VAL A 134 -1.65 -14.09 4.35
N GLU A 135 -2.69 -14.69 3.81
CA GLU A 135 -2.69 -15.37 2.52
C GLU A 135 -3.16 -14.40 1.42
N LEU A 136 -2.56 -14.52 0.24
CA LEU A 136 -2.93 -13.82 -0.98
C LEU A 136 -3.24 -14.86 -2.08
N GLU A 137 -4.52 -15.21 -2.21
CA GLU A 137 -4.99 -16.16 -3.21
C GLU A 137 -5.39 -15.45 -4.50
N VAL A 138 -4.88 -15.92 -5.64
CA VAL A 138 -5.21 -15.38 -6.96
C VAL A 138 -6.15 -16.34 -7.70
N SER A 139 -7.25 -15.81 -8.23
CA SER A 139 -8.20 -16.54 -9.08
C SER A 139 -8.55 -15.68 -10.30
N GLY A 140 -7.78 -15.89 -11.37
CA GLY A 140 -7.87 -15.07 -12.58
C GLY A 140 -7.60 -13.59 -12.28
N PRO A 141 -8.52 -12.66 -12.59
CA PRO A 141 -8.35 -11.23 -12.31
C PRO A 141 -8.68 -10.84 -10.85
N THR A 142 -9.06 -11.80 -10.00
CA THR A 142 -9.45 -11.52 -8.61
C THR A 142 -8.34 -11.96 -7.66
N LEU A 143 -7.93 -11.07 -6.77
CA LEU A 143 -7.03 -11.35 -5.65
C LEU A 143 -7.84 -11.36 -4.36
N THR A 144 -7.53 -12.29 -3.46
CA THR A 144 -8.17 -12.38 -2.16
C THR A 144 -7.14 -12.37 -1.05
N ILE A 145 -7.27 -11.43 -0.12
CA ILE A 145 -6.45 -11.36 1.09
C ILE A 145 -7.26 -11.89 2.27
N SER A 146 -6.69 -12.83 3.02
CA SER A 146 -7.31 -13.39 4.22
C SER A 146 -6.27 -13.83 5.26
N PRO A 147 -6.59 -13.80 6.56
CA PRO A 147 -7.82 -13.28 7.13
C PRO A 147 -7.82 -11.76 7.28
N VAL A 148 -9.01 -11.17 7.20
CA VAL A 148 -9.32 -9.78 7.54
C VAL A 148 -10.24 -9.80 8.76
N THR A 149 -10.04 -8.86 9.67
CA THR A 149 -10.80 -8.75 10.92
C THR A 149 -11.64 -7.49 10.92
N ASP A 150 -12.54 -7.34 11.89
CA ASP A 150 -13.32 -6.11 12.09
C ASP A 150 -12.44 -4.85 12.23
N ALA A 151 -11.18 -5.02 12.69
CA ALA A 151 -10.24 -3.92 12.84
C ALA A 151 -9.54 -3.53 11.53
N SER A 152 -9.29 -4.49 10.62
CA SER A 152 -8.63 -4.22 9.34
C SER A 152 -9.60 -3.97 8.19
N ALA A 153 -10.79 -4.58 8.20
CA ALA A 153 -11.82 -4.46 7.17
C ALA A 153 -12.10 -3.00 6.75
N PRO A 154 -12.46 -2.07 7.66
CA PRO A 154 -12.78 -0.70 7.26
C PRO A 154 -11.57 0.07 6.69
N VAL A 155 -10.35 -0.32 7.04
CA VAL A 155 -9.12 0.29 6.49
C VAL A 155 -8.87 -0.18 5.06
N VAL A 156 -8.97 -1.50 4.83
CA VAL A 156 -8.68 -2.09 3.51
C VAL A 156 -9.80 -1.90 2.48
N THR A 157 -11.03 -1.59 2.92
CA THR A 157 -12.13 -1.16 2.03
C THR A 157 -12.14 0.35 1.77
N GLY A 158 -11.34 1.11 2.53
CA GLY A 158 -11.27 2.56 2.46
C GLY A 158 -12.50 3.27 3.06
N GLU A 159 -13.26 2.59 3.92
CA GLU A 159 -14.33 3.17 4.74
C GLU A 159 -13.75 4.09 5.84
N GLU A 160 -12.60 3.69 6.40
CA GLU A 160 -11.85 4.47 7.38
C GLU A 160 -10.44 4.83 6.88
N PHE A 161 -10.12 6.13 6.90
CA PHE A 161 -8.83 6.68 6.47
C PHE A 161 -7.80 6.59 7.61
N ARG A 162 -7.29 5.40 7.89
CA ARG A 162 -6.28 5.16 8.94
C ARG A 162 -4.85 4.95 8.44
N GLU A 163 -4.68 4.58 7.18
CA GLU A 163 -3.37 4.34 6.55
C GLU A 163 -3.40 4.84 5.11
N LEU A 164 -2.50 5.77 4.76
CA LEU A 164 -2.52 6.41 3.43
C LEU A 164 -2.37 5.38 2.30
N GLY A 165 -1.47 4.43 2.45
CA GLY A 165 -1.20 3.40 1.44
C GLY A 165 -2.42 2.55 1.12
N ALA A 166 -3.18 2.12 2.14
CA ALA A 166 -4.43 1.39 1.95
C ALA A 166 -5.47 2.24 1.23
N ALA A 167 -5.63 3.50 1.64
CA ALA A 167 -6.58 4.41 0.99
C ALA A 167 -6.20 4.68 -0.48
N ALA A 168 -4.92 4.90 -0.77
CA ALA A 168 -4.42 5.11 -2.13
C ALA A 168 -4.59 3.85 -3.00
N ALA A 169 -4.38 2.67 -2.43
CA ALA A 169 -4.62 1.40 -3.11
C ALA A 169 -6.09 1.21 -3.49
N VAL A 170 -7.02 1.53 -2.58
CA VAL A 170 -8.46 1.49 -2.85
C VAL A 170 -8.84 2.44 -3.97
N GLU A 171 -8.32 3.67 -3.96
CA GLU A 171 -8.59 4.64 -5.03
C GLU A 171 -8.02 4.20 -6.38
N LEU A 172 -6.81 3.61 -6.38
CA LEU A 172 -6.24 3.06 -7.60
C LEU A 172 -7.14 1.98 -8.20
N VAL A 173 -7.53 0.97 -7.42
CA VAL A 173 -8.34 -0.14 -7.92
C VAL A 173 -9.66 0.37 -8.49
N ARG A 174 -10.33 1.30 -7.80
CA ARG A 174 -11.56 1.93 -8.29
C ARG A 174 -11.33 2.75 -9.57
N SER A 175 -10.24 3.50 -9.65
CA SER A 175 -9.90 4.31 -10.84
C SER A 175 -9.62 3.44 -12.09
N LEU A 176 -9.16 2.21 -11.89
CA LEU A 176 -8.96 1.22 -12.95
C LEU A 176 -10.26 0.48 -13.35
N GLY A 177 -11.41 0.81 -12.74
CA GLY A 177 -12.68 0.12 -12.95
C GLY A 177 -12.80 -1.21 -12.19
N GLY A 178 -11.90 -1.48 -11.25
CA GLY A 178 -11.95 -2.62 -10.36
C GLY A 178 -12.89 -2.42 -9.17
N SER A 179 -13.00 -3.44 -8.32
CA SER A 179 -13.79 -3.39 -7.09
C SER A 179 -13.04 -3.96 -5.89
N ILE A 180 -13.41 -3.49 -4.70
CA ILE A 180 -12.92 -3.99 -3.43
C ILE A 180 -14.11 -4.21 -2.51
N ASP A 181 -14.23 -5.42 -1.96
CA ASP A 181 -15.28 -5.81 -1.02
C ASP A 181 -14.73 -6.81 0.02
N VAL A 182 -15.37 -6.86 1.18
CA VAL A 182 -15.06 -7.86 2.22
C VAL A 182 -16.27 -8.79 2.36
N GLU A 183 -16.04 -10.10 2.26
CA GLU A 183 -17.03 -11.14 2.56
C GLU A 183 -16.46 -12.08 3.61
N GLY A 184 -17.06 -12.08 4.80
CA GLY A 184 -16.51 -12.81 5.95
C GLY A 184 -15.15 -12.23 6.34
N ASP A 185 -14.13 -13.09 6.39
CA ASP A 185 -12.74 -12.73 6.69
C ASP A 185 -11.89 -12.52 5.42
N ARG A 186 -12.52 -12.35 4.25
CA ARG A 186 -11.84 -12.29 2.95
C ARG A 186 -12.05 -10.94 2.28
N LEU A 187 -10.96 -10.19 2.09
CA LEU A 187 -10.94 -9.02 1.22
C LEU A 187 -10.76 -9.46 -0.22
N ARG A 188 -11.75 -9.20 -1.08
CA ARG A 188 -11.66 -9.44 -2.52
C ARG A 188 -11.33 -8.17 -3.26
N ILE A 189 -10.35 -8.27 -4.15
CA ILE A 189 -9.85 -7.20 -5.02
C ILE A 189 -10.04 -7.70 -6.45
N ARG A 190 -10.99 -7.13 -7.18
CA ARG A 190 -11.20 -7.43 -8.60
C ARG A 190 -10.48 -6.40 -9.45
N LEU A 191 -9.48 -6.85 -10.20
CA LEU A 191 -8.80 -6.03 -11.21
C LEU A 191 -9.58 -6.07 -12.54
N PRO A 192 -9.42 -5.06 -13.42
CA PRO A 192 -10.04 -5.09 -14.74
C PRO A 192 -9.53 -6.29 -15.55
N ALA A 193 -10.45 -7.11 -16.05
CA ALA A 193 -10.10 -8.21 -16.93
C ALA A 193 -9.59 -7.66 -18.29
N SER A 194 -8.64 -8.35 -18.91
CA SER A 194 -8.35 -8.16 -20.32
C SER A 194 -9.59 -8.59 -21.11
N GLY A 195 -10.33 -7.64 -21.67
CA GLY A 195 -11.42 -7.91 -22.61
C GLY A 195 -10.92 -8.48 -23.94
#